data_AF-A0A3C0KFH8-F1
#
_entry.id   AF-A0A3C0KFH8-F1
#
_cell.length_a   1.000
_cell.length_b   1.000
_cell.length_c   1.000
_cell.angle_alpha   90.00
_cell.angle_beta   90.00
_cell.angle_gamma   90.00
#
_symmetry.space_group_name_H-M   'P 1'
#
loop_
_entity.id
_entity.type
_entity.pdbx_description
1 polymer ?
#
loop_
_entity_poly.entity_id
_entity_poly.type
_entity_poly.pdbx_seq_one_letter_code
_entity_poly.pdbx_strand_id
1 'polypeptide(L)'
;PYSVAGEFVYDRPFQWGSKRTGPDLHRVGGRYSDEWHRVHLNNPRDVVPESNMPAYPWLAEKQVDAQVMPKRMEVLRMLGAPYTDEEIAKSVEEVQGKTEVEALIAYLQVLGTARSAATVAQSQ
;
A
#
# COMPACT_ATOMS: atom_id res chain seq x y z
N PRO A 1 3.75 -16.98 5.49
CA PRO A 1 3.16 -17.05 6.85
C PRO A 1 1.67 -16.68 6.78
N TYR A 2 0.84 -17.27 7.65
CA TYR A 2 -0.58 -16.91 7.75
C TYR A 2 -0.74 -15.52 8.39
N SER A 3 -1.85 -14.83 8.10
CA SER A 3 -2.15 -13.50 8.66
C SER A 3 -2.59 -13.59 10.13
N VAL A 4 -2.19 -12.62 10.94
CA VAL A 4 -2.63 -12.51 12.34
C VAL A 4 -3.39 -11.21 12.58
N ALA A 5 -4.29 -11.21 13.57
CA ALA A 5 -5.17 -10.07 13.85
C ALA A 5 -4.41 -8.75 14.09
N GLY A 6 -3.22 -8.82 14.71
CA GLY A 6 -2.37 -7.66 14.99
C GLY A 6 -1.93 -6.87 13.76
N GLU A 7 -1.92 -7.49 12.57
CA GLU A 7 -1.50 -6.85 11.31
C GLU A 7 -2.56 -5.92 10.71
N PHE A 8 -3.80 -6.00 11.21
CA PHE A 8 -4.94 -5.24 10.68
C PHE A 8 -5.46 -4.19 11.66
N VAL A 9 -4.78 -3.97 12.78
CA VAL A 9 -5.22 -3.05 13.85
C VAL A 9 -5.42 -1.62 13.34
N TYR A 10 -4.66 -1.22 12.31
CA TYR A 10 -4.73 0.11 11.72
C TYR A 10 -5.60 0.21 10.46
N ASP A 11 -6.09 -0.91 9.93
CA ASP A 11 -6.87 -0.94 8.68
C ASP A 11 -8.31 -0.47 8.90
N ARG A 12 -8.67 0.65 8.26
CA ARG A 12 -10.02 1.24 8.38
C ARG A 12 -10.52 1.68 6.99
N PRO A 13 -11.42 0.92 6.34
CA PRO A 13 -11.90 -0.42 6.74
C PRO A 13 -10.85 -1.52 6.55
N PHE A 14 -11.14 -2.73 7.04
CA PHE A 14 -10.29 -3.90 6.83
C PHE A 14 -10.25 -4.33 5.36
N GLN A 15 -9.09 -4.78 4.88
CA GLN A 15 -8.87 -5.17 3.47
C GLN A 15 -8.85 -6.69 3.25
N TRP A 16 -9.68 -7.42 4.00
CA TRP A 16 -9.77 -8.88 3.85
C TRP A 16 -10.55 -9.24 2.59
N GLY A 17 -9.96 -10.08 1.76
CA GLY A 17 -10.64 -10.58 0.57
C GLY A 17 -11.74 -11.58 0.95
N SER A 18 -12.91 -11.43 0.33
CA SER A 18 -13.97 -12.46 0.33
C SER A 18 -13.91 -13.37 -0.91
N LYS A 19 -13.14 -12.98 -1.93
CA LYS A 19 -12.96 -13.71 -3.19
C LYS A 19 -11.52 -13.57 -3.68
N ARG A 20 -11.06 -14.56 -4.45
CA ARG A 20 -9.76 -14.57 -5.12
C ARG A 20 -9.92 -14.80 -6.62
N THR A 21 -10.13 -13.71 -7.35
CA THR A 21 -10.01 -13.71 -8.83
C THR A 21 -8.54 -13.67 -9.24
N GLY A 22 -7.76 -12.83 -8.55
CA GLY A 22 -6.30 -12.87 -8.55
C GLY A 22 -5.75 -13.46 -7.24
N PRO A 23 -4.42 -13.55 -7.09
CA PRO A 23 -3.77 -14.03 -5.87
C PRO A 23 -4.04 -13.15 -4.65
N ASP A 24 -3.78 -13.72 -3.46
CA ASP A 24 -3.80 -12.97 -2.21
C ASP A 24 -2.67 -11.93 -2.15
N LEU A 25 -2.98 -10.71 -1.70
CA LEU A 25 -2.03 -9.59 -1.68
C LEU A 25 -1.35 -9.37 -0.34
N HIS A 26 -1.78 -10.01 0.76
CA HIS A 26 -1.33 -9.60 2.10
C HIS A 26 0.17 -9.84 2.36
N ARG A 27 0.87 -10.58 1.48
CA ARG A 27 2.30 -10.92 1.61
C ARG A 27 3.11 -10.55 0.36
N VAL A 28 2.72 -9.51 -0.35
CA VAL A 28 3.43 -9.09 -1.57
C VAL A 28 4.58 -8.13 -1.30
N GLY A 29 4.65 -7.52 -0.11
CA GLY A 29 5.71 -6.60 0.25
C GLY A 29 7.11 -7.21 0.07
N GLY A 30 7.94 -6.58 -0.75
CA GLY A 30 9.29 -7.04 -1.09
C GLY A 30 9.36 -8.27 -2.00
N ARG A 31 8.23 -8.81 -2.48
CA ARG A 31 8.22 -10.00 -3.35
C ARG A 31 8.52 -9.67 -4.81
N TYR A 32 8.09 -8.50 -5.27
CA TYR A 32 8.31 -8.00 -6.62
C TYR A 32 8.96 -6.61 -6.54
N SER A 33 9.72 -6.23 -7.57
CA SER A 33 10.29 -4.89 -7.65
C SER A 33 9.22 -3.85 -7.94
N ASP A 34 9.49 -2.59 -7.58
CA ASP A 34 8.61 -1.47 -7.92
C ASP A 34 8.40 -1.37 -9.44
N GLU A 35 9.44 -1.63 -10.22
CA GLU A 35 9.34 -1.65 -11.68
C GLU A 35 8.42 -2.75 -12.19
N TRP A 36 8.48 -3.96 -11.61
CA TRP A 36 7.54 -5.01 -11.95
C TRP A 36 6.10 -4.58 -11.64
N HIS A 37 5.87 -3.93 -10.50
CA HIS A 37 4.56 -3.39 -10.17
C HIS A 37 4.10 -2.30 -11.15
N ARG A 38 4.99 -1.40 -11.59
CA ARG A 38 4.67 -0.37 -12.60
C ARG A 38 4.22 -1.01 -13.92
N VAL A 39 5.00 -1.95 -14.45
CA VAL A 39 4.68 -2.63 -15.71
C VAL A 39 3.38 -3.45 -15.56
N HIS A 40 3.26 -4.22 -14.48
CA HIS A 40 2.08 -5.03 -14.22
C HIS A 40 0.79 -4.20 -14.07
N LEU A 41 0.84 -3.05 -13.39
CA LEU A 41 -0.32 -2.17 -13.26
C LEU A 41 -0.66 -1.46 -14.57
N ASN A 42 0.35 -1.09 -15.36
CA ASN A 42 0.15 -0.46 -16.67
C ASN A 42 -0.55 -1.44 -17.64
N ASN A 43 -0.03 -2.66 -17.75
CA ASN A 43 -0.66 -3.73 -18.52
C ASN A 43 -0.23 -5.11 -17.98
N PRO A 44 -1.11 -5.79 -17.22
CA PRO A 44 -0.77 -7.08 -16.59
C PRO A 44 -0.31 -8.16 -17.57
N ARG A 45 -0.79 -8.10 -18.82
CA ARG A 45 -0.51 -9.10 -19.87
C ARG A 45 0.91 -9.04 -20.41
N ASP A 46 1.64 -7.96 -20.16
CA ASP A 46 3.02 -7.81 -20.61
C ASP A 46 4.00 -8.64 -19.76
N VAL A 47 3.65 -8.92 -18.50
CA VAL A 47 4.46 -9.73 -17.58
C VAL A 47 3.81 -11.06 -17.22
N VAL A 48 2.48 -11.15 -17.32
CA VAL A 48 1.69 -12.37 -17.09
C VAL A 48 0.66 -12.49 -18.21
N PRO A 49 1.00 -13.15 -19.34
CA PRO A 49 0.16 -13.19 -20.55
C PRO A 49 -1.28 -13.66 -20.33
N GLU A 50 -1.47 -14.60 -19.40
CA GLU A 50 -2.76 -15.18 -19.03
C GLU A 50 -3.55 -14.35 -18.00
N SER A 51 -3.03 -13.18 -17.58
CA SER A 51 -3.66 -12.36 -16.56
C SER A 51 -5.06 -11.88 -16.98
N ASN A 52 -6.04 -12.13 -16.11
CA ASN A 52 -7.39 -11.59 -16.23
C ASN A 52 -7.54 -10.21 -15.58
N MET A 53 -6.48 -9.67 -14.96
CA MET A 53 -6.52 -8.36 -14.32
C MET A 53 -6.72 -7.25 -15.37
N PRO A 54 -7.57 -6.24 -15.09
CA PRO A 54 -7.66 -5.05 -15.93
C PRO A 54 -6.35 -4.26 -15.94
N ALA A 55 -6.10 -3.53 -17.02
CA ALA A 55 -5.01 -2.55 -17.09
C ALA A 55 -5.42 -1.26 -16.36
N TYR A 56 -4.49 -0.63 -15.64
CA TYR A 56 -4.68 0.62 -14.89
C TYR A 56 -3.68 1.73 -15.30
N PRO A 57 -3.49 2.03 -16.60
CA PRO A 57 -2.47 2.97 -17.08
C PRO A 57 -2.65 4.40 -16.55
N TRP A 58 -3.89 4.82 -16.29
CA TRP A 58 -4.20 6.17 -15.79
C TRP A 58 -3.58 6.48 -14.42
N LEU A 59 -3.20 5.47 -13.63
CA LEU A 59 -2.53 5.68 -12.34
C LEU A 59 -1.16 6.36 -12.51
N ALA A 60 -0.52 6.21 -13.68
CA ALA A 60 0.74 6.89 -13.98
C ALA A 60 0.54 8.37 -14.36
N GLU A 61 -0.67 8.74 -14.81
CA GLU A 61 -0.99 10.09 -15.27
C GLU A 61 -1.57 10.96 -14.14
N LYS A 62 -2.29 10.35 -13.20
CA LYS A 62 -2.95 11.05 -12.10
C LYS A 62 -2.02 11.30 -10.93
N GLN A 63 -2.10 12.49 -10.36
CA GLN A 63 -1.39 12.86 -9.14
C GLN A 63 -2.24 12.58 -7.90
N VAL A 64 -1.57 12.27 -6.79
CA VAL A 64 -2.20 12.18 -5.48
C VAL A 64 -2.67 13.57 -5.06
N ASP A 65 -3.90 13.65 -4.55
CA ASP A 65 -4.38 14.85 -3.86
C ASP A 65 -3.70 14.97 -2.50
N ALA A 66 -2.63 15.76 -2.44
CA ALA A 66 -1.85 15.95 -1.22
C ALA A 66 -2.63 16.71 -0.14
N GLN A 67 -3.59 17.55 -0.53
CA GLN A 67 -4.29 18.45 0.40
C GLN A 67 -5.24 17.71 1.34
N VAL A 68 -5.69 16.51 0.95
CA VAL A 68 -6.56 15.68 1.80
C VAL A 68 -5.80 14.86 2.85
N MET A 69 -4.47 14.78 2.76
CA MET A 69 -3.66 13.91 3.64
C MET A 69 -3.73 14.26 5.12
N PRO A 70 -3.59 15.54 5.54
CA PRO A 70 -3.67 15.89 6.96
C PRO A 70 -5.01 15.46 7.55
N LYS A 71 -6.11 15.72 6.83
CA LYS A 71 -7.44 15.37 7.31
C LYS A 71 -7.65 13.86 7.44
N ARG A 72 -7.12 13.08 6.51
CA ARG A 72 -7.18 11.61 6.57
C ARG A 72 -6.41 11.06 7.77
N MET A 73 -5.19 11.55 8.00
CA MET A 73 -4.35 11.11 9.12
C MET A 73 -4.93 11.53 10.47
N GLU A 74 -5.51 12.75 10.59
CA GLU A 74 -6.25 13.18 11.78
C GLU A 74 -7.41 12.25 12.11
N VAL A 75 -8.21 11.86 11.11
CA VAL A 75 -9.35 10.96 11.30
C VAL A 75 -8.87 9.56 11.69
N LEU A 76 -7.83 9.03 11.04
CA LEU A 76 -7.25 7.75 11.43
C LEU A 76 -6.69 7.78 12.85
N ARG A 77 -6.09 8.91 13.25
CA ARG A 77 -5.64 9.13 14.63
C ARG A 77 -6.78 9.13 15.63
N MET A 78 -7.86 9.84 15.33
CA MET A 78 -9.09 9.82 16.14
C MET A 78 -9.63 8.39 16.32
N LEU A 79 -9.45 7.54 15.30
CA LEU A 79 -9.89 6.15 15.32
C LEU A 79 -8.87 5.19 15.96
N GLY A 80 -7.71 5.69 16.44
CA GLY A 80 -6.72 4.94 17.21
C GLY A 80 -5.39 4.65 16.51
N ALA A 81 -5.14 5.19 15.32
CA ALA A 81 -3.81 5.12 14.71
C ALA A 81 -2.83 6.07 15.43
N PRO A 82 -1.57 5.66 15.70
CA PRO A 82 -0.65 6.44 16.52
C PRO A 82 0.12 7.52 15.72
N TYR A 83 -0.58 8.30 14.88
CA TYR A 83 0.08 9.37 14.11
C TYR A 83 0.50 10.55 15.00
N THR A 84 1.71 11.05 14.82
CA THR A 84 2.19 12.26 15.51
C THR A 84 1.76 13.53 14.80
N ASP A 85 1.83 14.67 15.50
CA ASP A 85 1.53 15.97 14.88
C ASP A 85 2.56 16.31 13.78
N GLU A 86 3.82 15.89 13.95
CA GLU A 86 4.87 16.08 12.96
C GLU A 86 4.60 15.30 11.66
N GLU A 87 4.13 14.05 11.78
CA GLU A 87 3.77 13.22 10.62
C GLU A 87 2.60 13.84 9.85
N ILE A 88 1.57 14.30 10.57
CA ILE A 88 0.42 14.98 9.97
C ILE A 88 0.85 16.27 9.25
N ALA A 89 1.72 17.07 9.89
CA ALA A 89 2.21 18.32 9.32
C ALA A 89 3.06 18.12 8.06
N LYS A 90 3.85 17.05 7.99
CA LYS A 90 4.70 16.71 6.83
C LYS A 90 3.97 15.99 5.70
N SER A 91 2.79 15.43 5.98
CA SER A 91 2.06 14.55 5.06
C SER A 91 1.84 15.14 3.66
N VAL A 92 1.62 16.45 3.54
CA VAL A 92 1.43 17.13 2.25
C VAL A 92 2.72 17.12 1.44
N GLU A 93 3.84 17.50 2.05
CA GLU A 93 5.16 17.56 1.41
C GLU A 93 5.59 16.17 0.93
N GLU A 94 5.36 15.14 1.74
CA GLU A 94 5.78 13.77 1.43
C GLU A 94 5.09 13.17 0.19
N VAL A 95 3.84 13.55 -0.06
CA VAL A 95 3.06 13.01 -1.20
C VAL A 95 2.93 13.99 -2.36
N GLN A 96 3.34 15.25 -2.21
CA GLN A 96 3.19 16.25 -3.25
C GLN A 96 3.98 15.86 -4.51
N GLY A 97 3.29 15.92 -5.66
CA GLY A 97 3.87 15.57 -6.95
C GLY A 97 4.03 14.06 -7.18
N LYS A 98 3.63 13.21 -6.23
CA LYS A 98 3.57 11.76 -6.43
C LYS A 98 2.36 11.39 -7.29
N THR A 99 2.57 10.41 -8.14
CA THR A 99 1.50 9.80 -8.95
C THR A 99 0.72 8.77 -8.14
N GLU A 100 -0.52 8.48 -8.56
CA GLU A 100 -1.34 7.44 -7.92
C GLU A 100 -0.66 6.05 -8.01
N VAL A 101 0.08 5.76 -9.09
CA VAL A 101 0.82 4.51 -9.23
C VAL A 101 1.94 4.41 -8.19
N GLU A 102 2.65 5.49 -7.89
CA GLU A 102 3.69 5.50 -6.85
C GLU A 102 3.10 5.26 -5.47
N ALA A 103 1.97 5.90 -5.14
CA ALA A 103 1.27 5.67 -3.89
C ALA A 103 0.78 4.23 -3.76
N LEU A 104 0.23 3.65 -4.84
CA LEU A 104 -0.24 2.27 -4.83
C LEU A 104 0.93 1.27 -4.67
N ILE A 105 2.06 1.51 -5.32
CA ILE A 105 3.25 0.67 -5.17
C ILE A 105 3.77 0.75 -3.73
N ALA A 106 3.88 1.95 -3.16
CA ALA A 106 4.29 2.11 -1.77
C ALA A 106 3.37 1.33 -0.80
N TYR A 107 2.05 1.35 -1.05
CA TYR A 107 1.10 0.53 -0.30
C TYR A 107 1.35 -0.97 -0.48
N LEU A 108 1.51 -1.46 -1.72
CA LEU A 108 1.77 -2.89 -1.98
C LEU A 108 3.08 -3.36 -1.32
N GLN A 109 4.11 -2.51 -1.29
CA GLN A 109 5.41 -2.84 -0.70
C GLN A 109 5.38 -2.98 0.82
N VAL A 110 4.42 -2.36 1.52
CA VAL A 110 4.30 -2.52 2.98
C VAL A 110 3.46 -3.74 3.40
N LEU A 111 2.67 -4.33 2.47
CA LEU A 111 1.76 -5.42 2.82
C LEU A 111 2.49 -6.66 3.35
N GLY A 112 2.24 -6.94 4.63
CA GLY A 112 2.73 -8.13 5.32
C GLY A 112 4.19 -8.05 5.78
N THR A 113 4.83 -6.89 5.73
CA THR A 113 6.24 -6.69 6.14
C THR A 113 6.39 -6.40 7.64
N ALA A 114 5.34 -5.90 8.31
CA ALA A 114 5.35 -5.49 9.71
C ALA A 114 5.85 -6.60 10.66
N ARG A 115 5.52 -7.87 10.37
CA ARG A 115 6.02 -9.03 11.13
C ARG A 115 7.48 -9.34 10.86
N SER A 116 7.91 -9.23 9.61
CA SER A 116 9.29 -9.50 9.21
C SER A 116 10.25 -8.49 9.84
N ALA A 117 9.85 -7.21 9.89
CA ALA A 117 10.62 -6.16 10.56
C ALA A 117 10.74 -6.38 12.08
N ALA A 118 9.65 -6.80 12.73
CA ALA A 118 9.65 -7.11 14.16
C ALA A 118 10.57 -8.30 14.52
N THR A 119 10.67 -9.30 13.64
CA THR A 119 11.60 -10.42 13.84
C THR A 119 13.07 -9.99 13.74
N VAL A 120 13.40 -9.09 12.81
CA VAL A 120 14.78 -8.56 12.65
C VAL A 120 15.20 -7.69 13.85
N ALA A 121 14.27 -6.92 14.42
CA ALA A 121 14.53 -6.07 15.58
C ALA A 121 14.69 -6.86 16.90
N GLN A 122 14.18 -8.09 16.98
CA GLN A 122 14.34 -8.97 18.16
C GLN A 122 15.58 -9.87 18.09
N SER A 123 16.24 -9.93 16.93
CA SER A 123 17.47 -10.68 16.70
C SER A 123 18.74 -9.83 16.76
N GLN A 124 18.65 -8.59 17.26
CA GLN A 124 19.75 -7.67 17.49
C GLN A 124 19.81 -7.25 18.96
#